data_AF-A0A1C5H8V7-F1
#
_entry.id   AF-A0A1C5H8V7-F1
#
_cell.length_a   1.000
_cell.length_b   1.000
_cell.length_c   1.000
_cell.angle_alpha   90.00
_cell.angle_beta   90.00
_cell.angle_gamma   90.00
#
_symmetry.space_group_name_H-M   'P 1'
#
loop_
_entity.id
_entity.type
_entity.pdbx_description
1 polymer ?
#
loop_
_entity_poly.entity_id
_entity_poly.type
_entity_poly.pdbx_seq_one_letter_code
_entity_poly.pdbx_strand_id
1 'polypeptide(L)'
;MSPTGTDQATTKDPRPNWPYVIAMALLILPCCLVNNETVYSGSGGENILRLIGFLVLALIVGLTIVGKWGGPHDHAREEEAAAPSPVATALAAALRELETETETPAARPGSDETDPGDSSTGPASGGQDDRTGDRPTPPAVTADFLRTDPRTAWAYRRYLGQRSPAGIPEATGRRLLAAVEHGDHVELFLDATARESANLLDAVDWSRRGADQFVAARTLRGWILVERDDGVPIVLPGPAWSGLRAGTSRSAPASDVGWATVLSTPDGRSYALKVFLDDRDGGDLKIIEHGAGEVILRLPEAQAVPPMPDVTDLPADLSAQPPAVLPADWQTAEEIACTHMRGLGFLDAETTRGGRDGGLDVQSERGVAQVKMLAQPVGAPPVQQLRGTRPNAAYHLFYSTSGYTSAAIAAAAEIGVALFRIAPTGQVGAVNAPATRLARHGAAVDGDQQGAARRRSVERLVDEYAAEVVARVTRAVENTDRKRAVEHARYPGQEDRLNRYLFRALDNLTAERSFPSARSALAHYHHSELLAHVWFQELGIPYPDGGGRSEPETLESYYG
;
A
#
# COMPACT_ATOMS: atom_id res chain seq x y z
N MET A 1 66.90 -5.11 -26.35
CA MET A 1 65.68 -5.25 -27.17
C MET A 1 64.64 -5.91 -26.28
N SER A 2 63.71 -5.11 -25.74
CA SER A 2 62.58 -5.54 -24.92
C SER A 2 61.36 -4.73 -25.37
N PRO A 3 60.21 -5.34 -25.68
CA PRO A 3 59.06 -4.61 -26.21
C PRO A 3 58.06 -4.19 -25.12
N THR A 4 57.72 -2.90 -25.18
CA THR A 4 56.37 -2.28 -25.14
C THR A 4 55.38 -2.62 -24.01
N GLY A 5 55.33 -1.66 -23.07
CA GLY A 5 54.18 -0.95 -22.50
C GLY A 5 52.74 -1.38 -22.83
N THR A 6 51.97 -1.57 -21.76
CA THR A 6 50.51 -1.63 -21.71
C THR A 6 49.90 -0.24 -21.41
N ASP A 7 48.98 0.19 -22.27
CA ASP A 7 48.09 1.35 -22.10
C ASP A 7 47.11 1.16 -20.94
N GLN A 8 46.99 2.17 -20.08
CA GLN A 8 45.89 2.30 -19.12
C GLN A 8 44.77 3.14 -19.76
N ALA A 9 43.63 2.51 -20.03
CA ALA A 9 42.40 3.20 -20.39
C ALA A 9 41.75 3.80 -19.13
N THR A 10 41.63 5.12 -19.07
CA THR A 10 40.89 5.84 -18.04
C THR A 10 39.40 5.86 -18.39
N THR A 11 38.60 5.12 -17.63
CA THR A 11 37.13 5.18 -17.70
C THR A 11 36.64 6.48 -17.07
N LYS A 12 36.09 7.36 -17.91
CA LYS A 12 35.55 8.67 -17.52
C LYS A 12 34.11 8.47 -17.04
N ASP A 13 33.87 8.80 -15.78
CA ASP A 13 32.58 8.68 -15.09
C ASP A 13 31.54 9.67 -15.70
N PRO A 14 30.36 9.19 -16.19
CA PRO A 14 29.39 10.05 -16.86
C PRO A 14 28.52 10.76 -15.82
N ARG A 15 28.96 11.94 -15.34
CA ARG A 15 28.06 12.81 -14.57
C ARG A 15 27.04 13.46 -15.51
N PRO A 16 25.75 13.50 -15.13
CA PRO A 16 24.72 14.10 -15.96
C PRO A 16 24.98 15.58 -16.20
N ASN A 17 24.86 15.99 -17.46
CA ASN A 17 24.98 17.38 -17.89
C ASN A 17 23.71 18.15 -17.49
N TRP A 18 23.62 18.52 -16.20
CA TRP A 18 22.49 19.25 -15.60
C TRP A 18 21.99 20.47 -16.41
N PRO A 19 22.86 21.27 -17.06
CA PRO A 19 22.43 22.31 -18.00
C PRO A 19 21.49 21.82 -19.12
N TYR A 20 21.76 20.62 -19.66
CA TYR A 20 20.94 20.01 -20.70
C TYR A 20 19.58 19.54 -20.16
N VAL A 21 19.57 18.97 -18.95
CA VAL A 21 18.34 18.51 -18.27
C VAL A 21 17.43 19.69 -17.93
N ILE A 22 17.99 20.80 -17.44
CA ILE A 22 17.23 22.03 -17.12
C ILE A 22 16.70 22.68 -18.40
N ALA A 23 17.49 22.70 -19.47
CA ALA A 23 17.05 23.22 -20.77
C ALA A 23 15.90 22.38 -21.35
N MET A 24 15.95 21.04 -21.22
CA MET A 24 14.85 20.17 -21.64
C MET A 24 13.61 20.35 -20.78
N ALA A 25 13.74 20.46 -19.46
CA ALA A 25 12.61 20.70 -18.57
C ALA A 25 11.87 22.02 -18.88
N LEU A 26 12.62 23.08 -19.19
CA LEU A 26 12.05 24.38 -19.59
C LEU A 26 11.38 24.36 -20.97
N LEU A 27 11.78 23.43 -21.85
CA LEU A 27 11.16 23.20 -23.16
C LEU A 27 9.88 22.36 -23.07
N ILE A 28 9.80 21.43 -22.10
CA ILE A 28 8.69 20.49 -21.94
C ILE A 28 7.54 21.10 -21.12
N LEU A 29 7.84 21.92 -20.11
CA LEU A 29 6.83 22.52 -19.21
C LEU A 29 5.69 23.28 -19.95
N PRO A 30 5.95 24.05 -21.02
CA PRO A 30 4.90 24.70 -21.79
C PRO A 30 4.04 23.71 -22.59
N CYS A 31 4.62 22.61 -23.09
CA CYS A 31 3.90 21.58 -23.83
C CYS A 31 2.93 20.82 -22.91
N CYS A 32 3.27 20.62 -21.64
CA CYS A 32 2.39 19.99 -20.66
C CYS A 32 1.20 20.87 -20.24
N LEU A 33 1.32 22.20 -20.32
CA LEU A 33 0.24 23.14 -20.01
C LEU A 33 -0.81 23.26 -21.14
N VAL A 34 -0.50 22.79 -22.35
CA VAL A 34 -1.39 22.84 -23.52
C VAL A 34 -2.33 21.63 -23.60
N ASN A 35 -2.10 20.58 -22.82
CA ASN A 35 -2.91 19.35 -22.87
C ASN A 35 -4.24 19.42 -22.10
N ASN A 36 -4.74 20.64 -21.82
CA ASN A 36 -6.02 20.87 -21.16
C ASN A 36 -7.00 21.47 -22.18
N GLU A 37 -7.94 20.66 -22.68
CA GLU A 37 -8.82 20.93 -23.84
C GLU A 37 -9.80 22.13 -23.72
N THR A 38 -9.70 22.96 -22.68
CA THR A 38 -10.69 24.02 -22.41
C THR A 38 -10.37 25.41 -23.00
N VAL A 39 -9.46 25.56 -23.97
CA VAL A 39 -9.13 26.89 -24.56
C VAL A 39 -9.20 26.90 -26.09
N TYR A 40 -10.31 26.45 -26.68
CA TYR A 40 -10.63 26.76 -28.08
C TYR A 40 -12.12 27.10 -28.26
N SER A 41 -12.53 28.21 -27.67
CA SER A 41 -13.73 28.93 -28.10
C SER A 41 -13.45 30.44 -28.12
N GLY A 42 -12.83 30.94 -29.20
CA GLY A 42 -12.60 32.37 -29.45
C GLY A 42 -11.34 32.67 -30.28
N SER A 43 -11.52 33.21 -31.49
CA SER A 43 -10.53 33.72 -32.46
C SER A 43 -9.10 33.14 -32.37
N GLY A 44 -8.90 31.96 -32.97
CA GLY A 44 -7.68 31.16 -32.87
C GLY A 44 -6.37 31.76 -33.41
N GLY A 45 -6.37 32.96 -34.02
CA GLY A 45 -5.16 33.59 -34.55
C GLY A 45 -4.27 34.25 -33.48
N GLU A 46 -4.87 34.83 -32.43
CA GLU A 46 -4.13 35.64 -31.46
C GLU A 46 -3.38 34.79 -30.41
N ASN A 47 -3.93 33.62 -30.07
CA ASN A 47 -3.32 32.71 -29.09
C ASN A 47 -2.09 31.98 -29.64
N ILE A 48 -2.06 31.69 -30.95
CA ILE A 48 -0.91 31.06 -31.60
C ILE A 48 0.30 32.00 -31.62
N LEU A 49 0.09 33.29 -31.91
CA LEU A 49 1.17 34.28 -31.90
C LEU A 49 1.75 34.50 -30.48
N ARG A 50 0.92 34.44 -29.44
CA ARG A 50 1.38 34.52 -28.04
C ARG A 50 2.18 33.29 -27.63
N LEU A 51 1.77 32.09 -28.06
CA LEU A 51 2.51 30.86 -27.83
C LEU A 51 3.89 30.87 -28.50
N ILE A 52 3.94 31.28 -29.78
CA ILE A 52 5.21 31.43 -30.51
C ILE A 52 6.12 32.45 -29.82
N GLY A 53 5.57 33.58 -29.37
CA GLY A 53 6.33 34.59 -28.61
C GLY A 53 6.92 34.04 -27.31
N PHE A 54 6.17 33.21 -26.58
CA PHE A 54 6.62 32.61 -25.32
C PHE A 54 7.74 31.59 -25.55
N LEU A 55 7.64 30.77 -26.59
CA LEU A 55 8.67 29.78 -26.95
C LEU A 55 9.98 30.44 -27.38
N VAL A 56 9.90 31.53 -28.14
CA VAL A 56 11.10 32.30 -28.55
C VAL A 56 11.77 32.96 -27.34
N LEU A 57 11.00 33.50 -26.39
CA LEU A 57 11.54 34.09 -25.17
C LEU A 57 12.22 33.04 -24.28
N ALA A 58 11.61 31.87 -24.10
CA ALA A 58 12.18 30.76 -23.34
C ALA A 58 13.51 30.27 -23.93
N LEU A 59 13.58 30.19 -25.27
CA LEU A 59 14.81 29.83 -25.99
C LEU A 59 15.94 30.85 -25.74
N ILE A 60 15.64 32.15 -25.81
CA ILE A 60 16.62 33.23 -25.56
C ILE A 60 17.14 33.16 -24.12
N VAL A 61 16.25 32.97 -23.13
CA VAL A 61 16.63 32.85 -21.72
C VAL A 61 17.52 31.61 -21.48
N GLY A 62 17.15 30.46 -22.06
CA GLY A 62 17.95 29.24 -21.98
C GLY A 62 19.37 29.41 -22.53
N LEU A 63 19.52 30.02 -23.70
CA LEU A 63 20.83 30.30 -24.32
C LEU A 63 21.69 31.27 -23.48
N THR A 64 21.06 32.24 -22.82
CA THR A 64 21.77 33.23 -21.99
C THR A 64 22.28 32.63 -20.68
N ILE A 65 21.55 31.67 -20.11
CA ILE A 65 21.94 30.97 -18.87
C ILE A 65 23.10 30.00 -19.15
N VAL A 66 23.04 29.26 -20.26
CA VAL A 66 24.11 28.33 -20.66
C VAL A 66 25.41 29.06 -20.96
N GLY A 67 25.37 30.27 -21.53
CA GLY A 67 26.55 31.08 -21.81
C GLY A 67 27.27 31.64 -20.58
N LYS A 68 26.62 31.72 -19.41
CA LYS A 68 27.19 32.34 -18.19
C LYS A 68 27.81 31.38 -17.18
N TRP A 69 27.62 30.06 -17.35
CA TRP A 69 27.97 29.07 -16.32
C TRP A 69 29.20 28.20 -16.62
N GLY A 70 29.98 28.54 -17.65
CA GLY A 70 31.25 27.88 -17.97
C GLY A 70 32.43 28.36 -17.11
N GLY A 71 32.44 28.06 -15.81
CA GLY A 71 33.59 28.29 -14.92
C GLY A 71 33.80 27.13 -13.94
N PRO A 72 35.03 26.62 -13.74
CA PRO A 72 35.26 25.42 -12.92
C PRO A 72 35.24 25.74 -11.43
N HIS A 73 34.43 25.00 -10.66
CA HIS A 73 34.50 24.99 -9.20
C HIS A 73 34.68 23.57 -8.68
N ASP A 74 35.83 23.35 -8.03
CA ASP A 74 36.17 22.19 -7.22
C ASP A 74 35.49 22.29 -5.85
N HIS A 75 34.75 21.25 -5.45
CA HIS A 75 34.56 20.90 -4.05
C HIS A 75 34.33 19.40 -3.89
N ALA A 76 35.34 18.72 -3.33
CA ALA A 76 35.25 17.38 -2.76
C ALA A 76 34.94 17.50 -1.26
N ARG A 77 33.95 16.74 -0.79
CA ARG A 77 33.80 16.34 0.61
C ARG A 77 33.20 14.93 0.62
N GLU A 78 34.00 13.98 1.08
CA GLU A 78 33.65 12.58 1.27
C GLU A 78 32.87 12.42 2.59
N GLU A 79 31.59 12.06 2.48
CA GLU A 79 30.87 11.36 3.55
C GLU A 79 30.91 9.87 3.21
N GLU A 80 31.51 9.09 4.10
CA GLU A 80 31.62 7.63 3.99
C GLU A 80 30.25 6.99 4.27
N ALA A 81 29.39 6.98 3.25
CA ALA A 81 28.17 6.19 3.26
C ALA A 81 28.52 4.71 3.08
N ALA A 82 27.98 3.84 3.95
CA ALA A 82 28.10 2.40 3.81
C ALA A 82 27.63 1.98 2.41
N ALA A 83 28.46 1.22 1.69
CA ALA A 83 28.13 0.77 0.35
C ALA A 83 26.81 -0.03 0.38
N PRO A 84 25.86 0.25 -0.53
CA PRO A 84 24.63 -0.52 -0.60
C PRO A 84 24.95 -1.99 -0.84
N SER A 85 24.16 -2.89 -0.24
CA SER A 85 24.29 -4.33 -0.48
C SER A 85 24.27 -4.61 -1.99
N PRO A 86 25.14 -5.49 -2.52
CA PRO A 86 25.16 -5.87 -3.94
C PRO A 86 23.79 -6.28 -4.47
N VAL A 87 22.96 -6.86 -3.59
CA VAL A 87 21.60 -7.29 -3.89
C VAL A 87 20.66 -6.09 -4.09
N ALA A 88 20.77 -5.06 -3.27
CA ALA A 88 20.00 -3.83 -3.42
C ALA A 88 20.39 -3.08 -4.72
N THR A 89 21.67 -3.13 -5.09
CA THR A 89 22.15 -2.57 -6.37
C THR A 89 21.59 -3.33 -7.58
N ALA A 90 21.60 -4.66 -7.54
CA ALA A 90 21.03 -5.49 -8.60
C ALA A 90 19.52 -5.26 -8.74
N LEU A 91 18.78 -5.19 -7.63
CA LEU A 91 17.33 -4.94 -7.64
C LEU A 91 17.00 -3.52 -8.15
N ALA A 92 17.76 -2.51 -7.73
CA ALA A 92 17.58 -1.15 -8.19
C ALA A 92 17.92 -0.96 -9.69
N ALA A 93 18.79 -1.80 -10.25
CA ALA A 93 19.06 -1.83 -11.69
C ALA A 93 17.89 -2.47 -12.44
N ALA A 94 17.38 -3.62 -11.96
CA ALA A 94 16.21 -4.29 -12.53
C ALA A 94 14.96 -3.39 -12.51
N LEU A 95 14.73 -2.66 -11.41
CA LEU A 95 13.63 -1.69 -11.31
C LEU A 95 13.72 -0.57 -12.35
N ARG A 96 14.91 0.00 -12.59
CA ARG A 96 15.10 1.06 -13.59
C ARG A 96 14.87 0.59 -15.02
N GLU A 97 15.30 -0.63 -15.33
CA GLU A 97 15.07 -1.25 -16.65
C GLU A 97 13.57 -1.50 -16.90
N LEU A 98 12.82 -1.86 -15.85
CA LEU A 98 11.39 -2.05 -15.93
C LEU A 98 10.62 -0.73 -16.15
N GLU A 99 11.04 0.39 -15.56
CA GLU A 99 10.36 1.71 -15.66
C GLU A 99 10.52 2.39 -17.03
N THR A 100 11.66 2.21 -17.71
CA THR A 100 11.99 2.96 -18.94
C THR A 100 11.25 2.52 -20.21
N GLU A 101 10.62 1.34 -20.21
CA GLU A 101 10.04 0.76 -21.43
C GLU A 101 8.51 0.85 -21.51
N THR A 102 7.83 1.28 -20.43
CA THR A 102 6.36 1.40 -20.35
C THR A 102 5.76 2.58 -21.14
N GLU A 103 6.56 3.39 -21.83
CA GLU A 103 6.08 4.51 -22.65
C GLU A 103 6.00 4.12 -24.14
N THR A 104 4.89 3.52 -24.60
CA THR A 104 4.59 3.38 -26.04
C THR A 104 3.08 3.55 -26.33
N PRO A 105 2.65 4.26 -27.41
CA PRO A 105 1.26 4.65 -27.59
C PRO A 105 0.38 3.56 -28.22
N ALA A 106 -0.86 3.47 -27.74
CA ALA A 106 -1.89 2.52 -28.14
C ALA A 106 -2.35 2.63 -29.61
N ALA A 107 -2.45 1.48 -30.28
CA ALA A 107 -3.04 1.33 -31.61
C ALA A 107 -4.57 1.15 -31.55
N ARG A 108 -5.28 1.77 -32.51
CA ARG A 108 -6.75 1.67 -32.69
C ARG A 108 -7.12 0.40 -33.50
N PRO A 109 -8.21 -0.32 -33.14
CA PRO A 109 -8.77 -1.35 -34.03
C PRO A 109 -9.87 -0.78 -34.93
N GLY A 110 -9.94 -1.31 -36.16
CA GLY A 110 -10.98 -1.06 -37.15
C GLY A 110 -12.24 -1.91 -36.89
N SER A 111 -13.38 -1.36 -37.28
CA SER A 111 -14.71 -1.96 -37.18
C SER A 111 -15.17 -2.53 -38.53
N ASP A 112 -15.66 -3.76 -38.55
CA ASP A 112 -16.48 -4.29 -39.65
C ASP A 112 -17.91 -4.58 -39.12
N GLU A 113 -18.89 -4.15 -39.92
CA GLU A 113 -20.33 -4.23 -39.72
C GLU A 113 -20.86 -5.66 -39.87
N THR A 114 -21.91 -6.02 -39.11
CA THR A 114 -22.93 -6.98 -39.57
C THR A 114 -24.31 -6.70 -38.94
N ASP A 115 -25.31 -6.93 -39.78
CA ASP A 115 -26.74 -6.59 -39.71
C ASP A 115 -27.55 -7.54 -38.78
N PRO A 116 -28.54 -7.08 -37.98
CA PRO A 116 -29.31 -7.95 -37.10
C PRO A 116 -30.65 -8.40 -37.70
N GLY A 117 -30.90 -9.70 -37.63
CA GLY A 117 -32.19 -10.33 -37.92
C GLY A 117 -33.16 -10.30 -36.74
N ASP A 118 -34.40 -9.97 -37.08
CA ASP A 118 -35.60 -9.76 -36.27
C ASP A 118 -36.17 -11.07 -35.67
N SER A 119 -36.68 -11.04 -34.42
CA SER A 119 -37.79 -11.92 -33.98
C SER A 119 -38.39 -11.55 -32.62
N SER A 120 -39.69 -11.32 -32.67
CA SER A 120 -40.68 -11.09 -31.60
C SER A 120 -40.94 -12.30 -30.67
N THR A 121 -41.33 -12.06 -29.40
CA THR A 121 -42.71 -12.27 -28.87
C THR A 121 -42.78 -12.28 -27.32
N GLY A 122 -43.59 -11.37 -26.77
CA GLY A 122 -44.78 -11.66 -25.95
C GLY A 122 -44.67 -12.15 -24.48
N PRO A 123 -45.66 -11.81 -23.60
CA PRO A 123 -45.41 -11.47 -22.20
C PRO A 123 -46.04 -12.41 -21.17
N ALA A 124 -45.66 -12.28 -19.88
CA ALA A 124 -46.49 -12.76 -18.77
C ALA A 124 -46.32 -11.91 -17.51
N SER A 125 -47.45 -11.37 -17.07
CA SER A 125 -47.72 -10.57 -15.88
C SER A 125 -48.15 -11.41 -14.67
N GLY A 126 -47.85 -10.95 -13.46
CA GLY A 126 -48.50 -11.37 -12.21
C GLY A 126 -47.49 -11.57 -11.08
N GLY A 127 -47.68 -11.13 -9.84
CA GLY A 127 -48.72 -10.34 -9.19
C GLY A 127 -48.13 -9.93 -7.84
N GLN A 128 -48.32 -8.67 -7.46
CA GLN A 128 -47.66 -8.05 -6.31
C GLN A 128 -48.59 -8.15 -5.10
N ASP A 129 -48.13 -8.82 -4.04
CA ASP A 129 -48.87 -8.96 -2.78
C ASP A 129 -48.07 -8.31 -1.64
N ASP A 130 -48.70 -7.31 -1.03
CA ASP A 130 -48.14 -6.30 -0.15
C ASP A 130 -48.46 -6.70 1.31
N ARG A 131 -47.46 -7.07 2.11
CA ARG A 131 -47.62 -7.27 3.56
C ARG A 131 -46.43 -6.72 4.33
N THR A 132 -46.64 -5.51 4.84
CA THR A 132 -45.88 -4.83 5.88
C THR A 132 -46.05 -5.55 7.22
N GLY A 133 -44.94 -6.03 7.79
CA GLY A 133 -44.87 -6.63 9.11
C GLY A 133 -43.60 -6.19 9.82
N ASP A 134 -43.75 -5.19 10.68
CA ASP A 134 -42.71 -4.61 11.53
C ASP A 134 -42.11 -5.67 12.46
N ARG A 135 -40.80 -5.95 12.32
CA ARG A 135 -40.06 -6.90 13.17
C ARG A 135 -38.84 -6.19 13.75
N PRO A 136 -38.65 -6.17 15.08
CA PRO A 136 -37.47 -5.54 15.66
C PRO A 136 -36.25 -6.39 15.35
N THR A 137 -35.32 -5.82 14.57
CA THR A 137 -34.06 -6.47 14.18
C THR A 137 -33.14 -6.57 15.40
N PRO A 138 -32.79 -7.78 15.88
CA PRO A 138 -31.73 -7.91 16.87
C PRO A 138 -30.39 -7.53 16.22
N PRO A 139 -29.44 -6.92 16.96
CA PRO A 139 -28.14 -6.59 16.40
C PRO A 139 -27.41 -7.89 16.06
N ALA A 140 -27.35 -8.20 14.77
CA ALA A 140 -26.61 -9.33 14.25
C ALA A 140 -25.11 -9.03 14.36
N VAL A 141 -24.50 -9.41 15.46
CA VAL A 141 -23.04 -9.59 15.51
C VAL A 141 -22.73 -10.86 14.71
N THR A 142 -22.76 -10.71 13.39
CA THR A 142 -22.35 -11.75 12.45
C THR A 142 -20.84 -11.86 12.52
N ALA A 143 -20.34 -13.09 12.68
CA ALA A 143 -18.92 -13.37 12.51
C ALA A 143 -18.56 -12.96 11.09
N ASP A 144 -17.84 -11.85 10.99
CA ASP A 144 -17.54 -11.17 9.75
C ASP A 144 -16.45 -11.92 8.97
N PHE A 145 -16.81 -13.07 8.42
CA PHE A 145 -15.88 -14.00 7.78
C PHE A 145 -15.14 -13.36 6.60
N LEU A 146 -15.74 -12.40 5.89
CA LEU A 146 -15.06 -11.63 4.84
C LEU A 146 -13.88 -10.82 5.39
N ARG A 147 -13.96 -10.37 6.65
CA ARG A 147 -12.88 -9.65 7.35
C ARG A 147 -11.73 -10.56 7.77
N THR A 148 -11.96 -11.88 7.87
CA THR A 148 -10.95 -12.85 8.31
C THR A 148 -10.42 -13.72 7.17
N ASP A 149 -11.23 -14.02 6.15
CA ASP A 149 -10.81 -14.79 4.97
C ASP A 149 -9.71 -14.00 4.23
N PRO A 150 -8.54 -14.60 4.00
CA PRO A 150 -7.40 -13.87 3.48
C PRO A 150 -7.57 -13.39 2.03
N ARG A 151 -8.51 -13.97 1.26
CA ARG A 151 -8.84 -13.51 -0.11
C ARG A 151 -9.61 -12.19 -0.12
N THR A 152 -10.30 -11.86 0.97
CA THR A 152 -11.20 -10.68 1.04
C THR A 152 -10.86 -9.71 2.15
N ALA A 153 -10.09 -10.13 3.15
CA ALA A 153 -9.90 -9.40 4.40
C ALA A 153 -9.41 -7.97 4.21
N TRP A 154 -8.51 -7.72 3.27
CA TRP A 154 -7.99 -6.37 3.02
C TRP A 154 -9.06 -5.46 2.40
N ALA A 155 -9.62 -5.84 1.27
CA ALA A 155 -10.64 -5.05 0.57
C ALA A 155 -11.88 -4.81 1.45
N TYR A 156 -12.28 -5.82 2.21
CA TYR A 156 -13.47 -5.71 3.06
C TYR A 156 -13.25 -4.77 4.26
N ARG A 157 -12.06 -4.77 4.86
CA ARG A 157 -11.72 -3.79 5.90
C ARG A 157 -11.72 -2.36 5.36
N ARG A 158 -11.22 -2.14 4.14
CA ARG A 158 -11.30 -0.83 3.46
C ARG A 158 -12.75 -0.41 3.27
N TYR A 159 -13.59 -1.31 2.75
CA TYR A 159 -15.01 -1.09 2.55
C TYR A 159 -15.74 -0.73 3.86
N LEU A 160 -15.45 -1.44 4.97
CA LEU A 160 -16.02 -1.11 6.28
C LEU A 160 -15.51 0.23 6.82
N GLY A 161 -14.23 0.55 6.65
CA GLY A 161 -13.65 1.81 7.13
C GLY A 161 -14.25 3.05 6.45
N GLN A 162 -14.77 2.89 5.24
CA GLN A 162 -15.44 3.94 4.47
C GLN A 162 -16.94 4.07 4.82
N ARG A 163 -17.53 3.17 5.62
CA ARG A 163 -19.00 3.06 5.77
C ARG A 163 -19.46 2.87 7.22
N SER A 164 -20.58 3.50 7.53
CA SER A 164 -21.40 3.27 8.74
C SER A 164 -22.87 3.30 8.28
N PRO A 165 -23.74 2.27 8.49
CA PRO A 165 -23.62 1.07 9.32
C PRO A 165 -24.00 -0.29 8.66
N ALA A 166 -24.06 -0.43 7.33
CA ALA A 166 -24.45 -1.70 6.71
C ALA A 166 -23.26 -2.44 6.04
N GLY A 167 -22.78 -3.51 6.68
CA GLY A 167 -21.84 -4.45 6.07
C GLY A 167 -22.47 -5.23 4.90
N ILE A 168 -21.71 -6.16 4.31
CA ILE A 168 -22.29 -7.11 3.34
C ILE A 168 -23.05 -8.19 4.12
N PRO A 169 -24.34 -8.47 3.81
CA PRO A 169 -25.07 -9.56 4.46
C PRO A 169 -24.31 -10.89 4.36
N GLU A 170 -24.37 -11.72 5.41
CA GLU A 170 -23.56 -12.93 5.49
C GLU A 170 -23.77 -13.87 4.30
N ALA A 171 -25.04 -14.09 3.91
CA ALA A 171 -25.39 -14.93 2.77
C ALA A 171 -24.78 -14.42 1.45
N THR A 172 -24.86 -13.10 1.22
CA THR A 172 -24.29 -12.42 0.05
C THR A 172 -22.78 -12.56 0.01
N GLY A 173 -22.11 -12.35 1.16
CA GLY A 173 -20.67 -12.52 1.25
C GLY A 173 -20.22 -13.97 1.00
N ARG A 174 -20.99 -14.98 1.45
CA ARG A 174 -20.66 -16.40 1.24
C ARG A 174 -20.75 -16.76 -0.24
N ARG A 175 -21.81 -16.28 -0.92
CA ARG A 175 -21.98 -16.45 -2.36
C ARG A 175 -20.85 -15.78 -3.15
N LEU A 176 -20.49 -14.55 -2.78
CA LEU A 176 -19.38 -13.82 -3.38
C LEU A 176 -18.07 -14.58 -3.23
N LEU A 177 -17.76 -15.01 -2.00
CA LEU A 177 -16.52 -15.72 -1.68
C LEU A 177 -16.42 -17.08 -2.39
N ALA A 178 -17.56 -17.76 -2.60
CA ALA A 178 -17.64 -19.00 -3.37
C ALA A 178 -17.41 -18.77 -4.89
N ALA A 179 -17.66 -17.55 -5.38
CA ALA A 179 -17.41 -17.17 -6.77
C ALA A 179 -15.98 -16.64 -7.01
N VAL A 180 -15.19 -16.38 -5.97
CA VAL A 180 -13.77 -16.01 -6.12
C VAL A 180 -12.99 -17.25 -6.59
N GLU A 181 -12.34 -17.13 -7.75
CA GLU A 181 -11.54 -18.21 -8.32
C GLU A 181 -10.38 -18.61 -7.41
N HIS A 182 -9.95 -19.87 -7.51
CA HIS A 182 -8.78 -20.36 -6.78
C HIS A 182 -7.52 -19.57 -7.18
N GLY A 183 -6.77 -19.11 -6.17
CA GLY A 183 -5.57 -18.29 -6.34
C GLY A 183 -5.84 -16.82 -6.68
N ASP A 184 -7.10 -16.38 -6.70
CA ASP A 184 -7.49 -14.98 -6.87
C ASP A 184 -7.85 -14.33 -5.51
N HIS A 185 -7.90 -13.01 -5.49
CA HIS A 185 -8.25 -12.20 -4.32
C HIS A 185 -9.07 -10.98 -4.70
N VAL A 186 -9.83 -10.47 -3.74
CA VAL A 186 -10.64 -9.26 -3.91
C VAL A 186 -9.79 -8.03 -3.63
N GLU A 187 -9.71 -7.16 -4.62
CA GLU A 187 -9.01 -5.88 -4.60
C GLU A 187 -9.93 -4.76 -4.10
N LEU A 188 -11.24 -4.85 -4.32
CA LEU A 188 -12.17 -3.80 -3.95
C LEU A 188 -13.58 -4.34 -3.78
N PHE A 189 -14.29 -3.82 -2.78
CA PHE A 189 -15.75 -3.97 -2.67
C PHE A 189 -16.40 -2.61 -2.90
N LEU A 190 -17.48 -2.58 -3.67
CA LEU A 190 -18.24 -1.37 -3.96
C LEU A 190 -19.74 -1.68 -3.99
N ASP A 191 -20.57 -0.65 -3.81
CA ASP A 191 -21.97 -0.75 -4.22
C ASP A 191 -22.05 -0.65 -5.73
N ALA A 192 -23.00 -1.37 -6.31
CA ALA A 192 -23.18 -1.36 -7.74
C ALA A 192 -24.65 -1.49 -8.15
N THR A 193 -24.90 -0.98 -9.34
CA THR A 193 -26.09 -1.25 -10.14
C THR A 193 -25.65 -1.91 -11.43
N ALA A 194 -26.34 -2.95 -11.86
CA ALA A 194 -26.08 -3.61 -13.13
C ALA A 194 -27.40 -3.99 -13.82
N ARG A 195 -27.41 -3.95 -15.16
CA ARG A 195 -28.51 -4.41 -16.00
C ARG A 195 -27.95 -5.09 -17.23
N GLU A 196 -28.64 -6.12 -17.72
CA GLU A 196 -28.32 -6.74 -19.00
C GLU A 196 -28.53 -5.70 -20.11
N SER A 197 -27.43 -5.23 -20.69
CA SER A 197 -27.37 -4.22 -21.74
C SER A 197 -25.95 -4.17 -22.31
N ALA A 198 -25.86 -3.96 -23.62
CA ALA A 198 -24.60 -3.68 -24.29
C ALA A 198 -24.29 -2.17 -24.37
N ASN A 199 -25.20 -1.30 -23.91
CA ASN A 199 -25.06 0.14 -24.01
C ASN A 199 -24.52 0.74 -22.71
N LEU A 200 -23.28 1.24 -22.76
CA LEU A 200 -22.63 1.89 -21.63
C LEU A 200 -23.40 3.12 -21.13
N LEU A 201 -24.05 3.86 -22.03
CA LEU A 201 -24.76 5.09 -21.69
C LEU A 201 -25.94 4.83 -20.75
N ASP A 202 -26.50 3.63 -20.77
CA ASP A 202 -27.59 3.25 -19.85
C ASP A 202 -27.14 3.37 -18.39
N ALA A 203 -25.87 3.08 -18.10
CA ALA A 203 -25.33 3.08 -16.75
C ALA A 203 -24.95 4.47 -16.23
N VAL A 204 -24.69 5.45 -17.10
CA VAL A 204 -24.08 6.73 -16.72
C VAL A 204 -24.95 7.50 -15.71
N ASP A 205 -26.26 7.51 -15.94
CA ASP A 205 -27.24 8.28 -15.17
C ASP A 205 -27.81 7.53 -13.96
N TRP A 206 -27.35 6.31 -13.67
CA TRP A 206 -27.80 5.57 -12.49
C TRP A 206 -27.37 6.27 -11.20
N SER A 207 -28.28 6.42 -10.26
CA SER A 207 -28.01 7.01 -8.94
C SER A 207 -27.95 5.92 -7.88
N ARG A 208 -27.25 6.21 -6.79
CA ARG A 208 -27.09 5.25 -5.69
C ARG A 208 -28.40 5.04 -4.93
N ARG A 209 -29.24 6.07 -4.87
CA ARG A 209 -30.55 6.04 -4.19
C ARG A 209 -31.53 5.15 -4.94
N GLY A 210 -31.80 3.97 -4.36
CA GLY A 210 -32.78 3.02 -4.88
C GLY A 210 -32.21 2.00 -5.87
N ALA A 211 -30.89 1.91 -6.02
CA ALA A 211 -30.24 1.03 -6.99
C ALA A 211 -28.98 0.29 -6.49
N ASP A 212 -28.67 0.30 -5.18
CA ASP A 212 -27.62 -0.53 -4.54
C ASP A 212 -28.01 -2.02 -4.52
N GLN A 213 -28.54 -2.53 -5.63
CA GLN A 213 -29.03 -3.89 -5.78
C GLN A 213 -27.88 -4.88 -5.62
N PHE A 214 -26.68 -4.51 -6.09
CA PHE A 214 -25.52 -5.39 -6.09
C PHE A 214 -24.43 -4.93 -5.14
N VAL A 215 -23.77 -5.92 -4.54
CA VAL A 215 -22.40 -5.80 -4.07
C VAL A 215 -21.49 -6.23 -5.21
N ALA A 216 -20.59 -5.34 -5.63
CA ALA A 216 -19.55 -5.66 -6.59
C ALA A 216 -18.23 -5.93 -5.87
N ALA A 217 -17.61 -7.06 -6.16
CA ALA A 217 -16.20 -7.31 -5.84
C ALA A 217 -15.37 -7.25 -7.10
N ARG A 218 -14.35 -6.37 -7.10
CA ARG A 218 -13.29 -6.38 -8.09
C ARG A 218 -12.22 -7.37 -7.65
N THR A 219 -11.90 -8.31 -8.52
CA THR A 219 -10.76 -9.22 -8.37
C THR A 219 -9.64 -8.84 -9.33
N LEU A 220 -8.54 -9.59 -9.32
CA LEU A 220 -7.54 -9.37 -10.34
C LEU A 220 -8.12 -9.67 -11.74
N ARG A 221 -8.85 -10.78 -11.89
CA ARG A 221 -9.30 -11.34 -13.18
C ARG A 221 -10.63 -10.78 -13.71
N GLY A 222 -11.45 -10.18 -12.85
CA GLY A 222 -12.78 -9.70 -13.27
C GLY A 222 -13.60 -9.04 -12.19
N TRP A 223 -14.89 -8.96 -12.43
CA TRP A 223 -15.89 -8.48 -11.48
C TRP A 223 -16.82 -9.62 -11.06
N ILE A 224 -17.20 -9.64 -9.78
CA ILE A 224 -18.23 -10.52 -9.24
C ILE A 224 -19.34 -9.64 -8.70
N LEU A 225 -20.54 -9.79 -9.25
CA LEU A 225 -21.73 -9.07 -8.78
C LEU A 225 -22.63 -10.04 -8.02
N VAL A 226 -23.06 -9.67 -6.82
CA VAL A 226 -24.03 -10.46 -6.05
C VAL A 226 -25.14 -9.53 -5.58
N GLU A 227 -26.38 -9.87 -5.94
CA GLU A 227 -27.54 -9.13 -5.45
C GLU A 227 -27.66 -9.28 -3.93
N ARG A 228 -28.01 -8.19 -3.25
CA ARG A 228 -27.97 -8.10 -1.78
C ARG A 228 -28.93 -9.06 -1.09
N ASP A 229 -30.10 -9.29 -1.66
CA ASP A 229 -31.17 -10.02 -0.99
C ASP A 229 -31.00 -11.54 -1.12
N ASP A 230 -30.69 -12.06 -2.30
CA ASP A 230 -30.49 -13.52 -2.50
C ASP A 230 -29.82 -13.96 -3.80
N GLY A 231 -29.44 -13.04 -4.70
CA GLY A 231 -29.07 -13.40 -6.07
C GLY A 231 -27.83 -14.27 -6.23
N VAL A 232 -27.82 -15.02 -7.33
CA VAL A 232 -26.70 -15.84 -7.81
C VAL A 232 -25.56 -14.91 -8.25
N PRO A 233 -24.29 -15.20 -7.89
CA PRO A 233 -23.16 -14.43 -8.38
C PRO A 233 -23.09 -14.39 -9.91
N ILE A 234 -22.90 -13.19 -10.46
CA ILE A 234 -22.62 -12.94 -11.87
C ILE A 234 -21.13 -12.66 -11.99
N VAL A 235 -20.40 -13.51 -12.72
CA VAL A 235 -18.96 -13.36 -12.97
C VAL A 235 -18.76 -12.71 -14.33
N LEU A 236 -18.08 -11.57 -14.33
CA LEU A 236 -17.82 -10.74 -15.49
C LEU A 236 -16.30 -10.67 -15.70
N PRO A 237 -15.72 -11.60 -16.49
CA PRO A 237 -14.30 -11.57 -16.81
C PRO A 237 -13.93 -10.34 -17.65
N GLY A 238 -12.65 -9.97 -17.62
CA GLY A 238 -12.10 -9.02 -18.58
C GLY A 238 -11.44 -7.77 -17.99
N PRO A 239 -10.96 -6.88 -18.87
CA PRO A 239 -10.09 -5.77 -18.51
C PRO A 239 -10.80 -4.80 -17.57
N ALA A 240 -10.04 -4.29 -16.61
CA ALA A 240 -10.59 -3.50 -15.52
C ALA A 240 -10.97 -2.06 -15.92
N TRP A 241 -10.50 -1.55 -17.06
CA TRP A 241 -10.53 -0.11 -17.35
C TRP A 241 -11.33 0.33 -18.58
N SER A 242 -11.93 -0.57 -19.37
CA SER A 242 -12.81 -0.13 -20.46
C SER A 242 -14.10 0.46 -19.86
N GLY A 243 -14.09 1.74 -19.52
CA GLY A 243 -15.18 2.39 -18.81
C GLY A 243 -15.04 3.90 -18.77
N LEU A 244 -16.08 4.55 -18.25
CA LEU A 244 -16.18 5.99 -18.15
C LEU A 244 -16.48 6.36 -16.71
N ARG A 245 -15.84 7.42 -16.24
CA ARG A 245 -16.26 8.06 -14.98
C ARG A 245 -17.64 8.68 -15.20
N ALA A 246 -18.64 8.18 -14.48
CA ALA A 246 -20.04 8.55 -14.60
C ALA A 246 -20.49 9.44 -13.43
N GLY A 247 -21.47 10.30 -13.66
CA GLY A 247 -22.02 11.20 -12.63
C GLY A 247 -21.23 12.50 -12.41
N THR A 248 -20.54 13.02 -13.43
CA THR A 248 -19.78 14.28 -13.35
C THR A 248 -20.59 15.54 -13.68
N SER A 249 -21.91 15.42 -13.85
CA SER A 249 -22.78 16.59 -13.87
C SER A 249 -22.46 17.44 -12.65
N ARG A 250 -22.21 18.75 -12.84
CA ARG A 250 -21.87 19.68 -11.73
C ARG A 250 -22.91 19.69 -10.60
N SER A 251 -24.11 19.14 -10.85
CA SER A 251 -25.20 19.04 -9.87
C SER A 251 -25.39 17.65 -9.25
N ALA A 252 -24.68 16.61 -9.70
CA ALA A 252 -24.82 15.29 -9.11
C ALA A 252 -24.23 15.27 -7.69
N PRO A 253 -24.95 14.73 -6.70
CA PRO A 253 -24.39 14.58 -5.36
C PRO A 253 -23.20 13.62 -5.43
N ALA A 254 -22.19 13.85 -4.59
CA ALA A 254 -20.98 13.02 -4.55
C ALA A 254 -21.26 11.52 -4.39
N SER A 255 -22.39 11.16 -3.79
CA SER A 255 -22.86 9.77 -3.63
C SER A 255 -23.19 9.06 -4.94
N ASP A 256 -23.45 9.80 -6.02
CA ASP A 256 -23.85 9.25 -7.32
C ASP A 256 -22.68 9.21 -8.33
N VAL A 257 -21.50 9.67 -7.91
CA VAL A 257 -20.26 9.55 -8.69
C VAL A 257 -19.87 8.08 -8.72
N GLY A 258 -19.61 7.58 -9.92
CA GLY A 258 -19.26 6.19 -10.12
C GLY A 258 -18.34 5.97 -11.29
N TRP A 259 -17.97 4.72 -11.48
CA TRP A 259 -17.32 4.24 -12.70
C TRP A 259 -18.29 3.30 -13.41
N ALA A 260 -18.54 3.56 -14.68
CA ALA A 260 -19.46 2.79 -15.51
C ALA A 260 -18.69 2.01 -16.58
N THR A 261 -19.12 0.79 -16.86
CA THR A 261 -18.53 -0.10 -17.87
C THR A 261 -19.58 -1.02 -18.48
N VAL A 262 -19.23 -1.68 -19.58
CA VAL A 262 -19.99 -2.82 -20.13
C VAL A 262 -19.06 -4.02 -20.11
N LEU A 263 -19.52 -5.11 -19.51
CA LEU A 263 -18.76 -6.36 -19.42
C LEU A 263 -19.63 -7.52 -19.85
N SER A 264 -19.02 -8.53 -20.43
CA SER A 264 -19.73 -9.75 -20.86
C SER A 264 -19.39 -10.91 -19.95
N THR A 265 -20.39 -11.71 -19.63
CA THR A 265 -20.22 -13.01 -18.97
C THR A 265 -19.62 -14.03 -19.96
N PRO A 266 -19.09 -15.17 -19.49
CA PRO A 266 -18.57 -16.22 -20.38
C PRO A 266 -19.60 -16.80 -21.36
N ASP A 267 -20.90 -16.70 -21.06
CA ASP A 267 -21.98 -17.18 -21.93
C ASP A 267 -22.39 -16.15 -23.01
N GLY A 268 -21.73 -14.99 -23.04
CA GLY A 268 -21.94 -13.95 -24.05
C GLY A 268 -22.93 -12.85 -23.66
N ARG A 269 -23.63 -12.95 -22.51
CA ARG A 269 -24.52 -11.86 -22.06
C ARG A 269 -23.73 -10.65 -21.60
N SER A 270 -24.13 -9.47 -22.08
CA SER A 270 -23.52 -8.19 -21.73
C SER A 270 -24.28 -7.47 -20.63
N TYR A 271 -23.55 -6.89 -19.69
CA TYR A 271 -24.07 -6.12 -18.57
C TYR A 271 -23.48 -4.72 -18.58
N ALA A 272 -24.34 -3.71 -18.61
CA ALA A 272 -23.97 -2.36 -18.21
C ALA A 272 -23.89 -2.33 -16.68
N LEU A 273 -22.78 -1.86 -16.15
CA LEU A 273 -22.44 -1.84 -14.73
C LEU A 273 -22.04 -0.43 -14.34
N LYS A 274 -22.59 0.09 -13.24
CA LYS A 274 -22.04 1.25 -12.53
C LYS A 274 -21.67 0.84 -11.12
N VAL A 275 -20.43 1.10 -10.73
CA VAL A 275 -19.95 1.00 -9.35
C VAL A 275 -19.83 2.39 -8.76
N PHE A 276 -20.31 2.57 -7.52
CA PHE A 276 -20.29 3.87 -6.85
C PHE A 276 -18.99 4.03 -6.07
N LEU A 277 -18.31 5.16 -6.27
CA LEU A 277 -17.01 5.42 -5.65
C LEU A 277 -17.22 6.18 -4.35
N ASP A 278 -16.66 5.66 -3.25
CA ASP A 278 -16.79 6.27 -1.92
C ASP A 278 -15.62 7.23 -1.61
N ASP A 279 -14.49 7.03 -2.29
CA ASP A 279 -13.27 7.82 -2.08
C ASP A 279 -13.27 9.14 -2.87
N ARG A 280 -13.21 10.27 -2.15
CA ARG A 280 -13.08 11.61 -2.74
C ARG A 280 -11.71 11.87 -3.36
N ASP A 281 -10.68 11.18 -2.85
CA ASP A 281 -9.29 11.34 -3.30
C ASP A 281 -8.98 10.45 -4.53
N GLY A 282 -9.97 9.68 -5.00
CA GLY A 282 -9.88 8.86 -6.20
C GLY A 282 -9.08 7.57 -6.02
N GLY A 283 -8.79 7.14 -4.78
CA GLY A 283 -8.07 5.89 -4.53
C GLY A 283 -8.80 4.66 -5.07
N ASP A 284 -10.13 4.61 -4.96
CA ASP A 284 -10.93 3.51 -5.51
C ASP A 284 -10.82 3.45 -7.04
N LEU A 285 -10.82 4.61 -7.71
CA LEU A 285 -10.64 4.69 -9.16
C LEU A 285 -9.25 4.18 -9.55
N LYS A 286 -8.19 4.60 -8.85
CA LYS A 286 -6.83 4.09 -9.11
C LYS A 286 -6.73 2.56 -8.95
N ILE A 287 -7.45 1.97 -8.00
CA ILE A 287 -7.48 0.51 -7.83
C ILE A 287 -8.21 -0.16 -9.00
N ILE A 288 -9.30 0.42 -9.50
CA ILE A 288 -9.98 -0.06 -10.70
C ILE A 288 -9.02 0.00 -11.90
N GLU A 289 -8.33 1.12 -12.10
CA GLU A 289 -7.44 1.35 -13.24
C GLU A 289 -6.17 0.51 -13.20
N HIS A 290 -5.49 0.48 -12.05
CA HIS A 290 -4.13 -0.05 -11.92
C HIS A 290 -4.04 -1.30 -11.04
N GLY A 291 -5.15 -1.74 -10.46
CA GLY A 291 -5.15 -2.83 -9.48
C GLY A 291 -4.73 -2.37 -8.09
N ALA A 292 -4.82 -3.30 -7.14
CA ALA A 292 -4.49 -3.03 -5.74
C ALA A 292 -3.02 -3.29 -5.40
N GLY A 293 -2.17 -3.70 -6.35
CA GLY A 293 -0.80 -4.15 -6.09
C GLY A 293 0.05 -3.20 -5.23
N GLU A 294 -0.11 -1.88 -5.41
CA GLU A 294 0.64 -0.87 -4.63
C GLU A 294 0.14 -0.71 -3.18
N VAL A 295 -1.15 -1.00 -2.93
CA VAL A 295 -1.85 -0.66 -1.68
C VAL A 295 -2.35 -1.87 -0.90
N ILE A 296 -2.34 -3.06 -1.48
CA ILE A 296 -2.79 -4.29 -0.85
C ILE A 296 -1.86 -4.69 0.28
N LEU A 297 -2.42 -4.84 1.48
CA LEU A 297 -1.65 -5.11 2.70
C LEU A 297 -1.73 -6.58 3.14
N ARG A 298 -2.56 -7.39 2.48
CA ARG A 298 -2.72 -8.80 2.79
C ARG A 298 -3.17 -9.57 1.57
N LEU A 299 -2.48 -10.67 1.30
CA LEU A 299 -2.81 -11.66 0.28
C LEU A 299 -3.12 -13.02 0.95
N PRO A 300 -3.82 -13.93 0.24
CA PRO A 300 -3.89 -15.34 0.63
C PRO A 300 -2.53 -16.01 0.61
N GLU A 301 -2.35 -16.96 1.52
CA GLU A 301 -1.20 -17.88 1.52
C GLU A 301 -1.17 -18.67 0.20
N ALA A 302 0.03 -18.89 -0.33
CA ALA A 302 0.24 -19.62 -1.57
C ALA A 302 1.15 -20.82 -1.32
N GLN A 303 0.77 -22.00 -1.84
CA GLN A 303 1.53 -23.23 -1.61
C GLN A 303 2.96 -23.17 -2.16
N ALA A 304 3.19 -22.41 -3.23
CA ALA A 304 4.51 -22.23 -3.83
C ALA A 304 5.41 -21.25 -3.05
N VAL A 305 4.85 -20.49 -2.12
CA VAL A 305 5.61 -19.58 -1.26
C VAL A 305 5.94 -20.30 0.04
N PRO A 306 7.22 -20.37 0.45
CA PRO A 306 7.59 -20.93 1.73
C PRO A 306 6.83 -20.25 2.88
N PRO A 307 6.26 -21.02 3.83
CA PRO A 307 5.54 -20.42 4.93
C PRO A 307 6.47 -19.53 5.75
N MET A 308 5.91 -18.46 6.31
CA MET A 308 6.63 -17.63 7.28
C MET A 308 7.18 -18.50 8.42
N PRO A 309 8.42 -18.28 8.89
CA PRO A 309 8.99 -19.00 10.02
C PRO A 309 8.06 -18.95 11.22
N ASP A 310 7.88 -20.08 11.90
CA ASP A 310 7.07 -20.12 13.10
C ASP A 310 7.79 -19.35 14.22
N VAL A 311 7.14 -18.29 14.67
CA VAL A 311 7.62 -17.43 15.75
C VAL A 311 6.72 -17.51 16.97
N THR A 312 5.81 -18.48 17.03
CA THR A 312 4.97 -18.68 18.23
C THR A 312 5.79 -19.10 19.44
N ASP A 313 6.93 -19.77 19.24
CA ASP A 313 7.90 -20.10 20.30
C ASP A 313 8.87 -18.94 20.63
N LEU A 314 8.85 -17.87 19.82
CA LEU A 314 9.52 -16.63 20.19
C LEU A 314 8.67 -15.91 21.24
N PRO A 315 9.28 -15.36 22.29
CA PRO A 315 8.52 -14.69 23.33
C PRO A 315 7.84 -13.49 22.66
N ALA A 316 6.53 -13.35 22.86
CA ALA A 316 5.69 -12.34 22.21
C ALA A 316 6.12 -10.87 22.47
N ASP A 317 7.20 -10.65 23.22
CA ASP A 317 7.39 -9.49 24.07
C ASP A 317 8.75 -8.78 23.89
N LEU A 318 9.53 -9.10 22.86
CA LEU A 318 10.83 -8.43 22.69
C LEU A 318 10.74 -7.01 22.10
N SER A 319 9.57 -6.59 21.63
CA SER A 319 9.40 -5.25 21.05
C SER A 319 7.95 -4.80 20.86
N ALA A 320 6.95 -5.48 21.44
CA ALA A 320 5.55 -5.19 21.15
C ALA A 320 5.21 -3.72 21.46
N GLN A 321 5.11 -2.89 20.41
CA GLN A 321 4.42 -1.62 20.54
C GLN A 321 3.01 -1.93 21.04
N PRO A 322 2.48 -1.15 21.99
CA PRO A 322 1.11 -1.33 22.45
C PRO A 322 0.16 -1.36 21.25
N PRO A 323 -0.89 -2.21 21.27
CA PRO A 323 -1.91 -2.19 20.23
C PRO A 323 -2.43 -0.76 20.07
N ALA A 324 -2.70 -0.35 18.83
CA ALA A 324 -3.21 0.98 18.48
C ALA A 324 -4.64 1.18 19.02
N VAL A 325 -4.75 1.35 20.33
CA VAL A 325 -5.96 1.69 21.06
C VAL A 325 -5.97 3.21 21.22
N LEU A 326 -7.06 3.86 20.81
CA LEU A 326 -7.22 5.30 21.00
C LEU A 326 -7.27 5.58 22.51
N PRO A 327 -6.38 6.41 23.09
CA PRO A 327 -6.48 6.80 24.49
C PRO A 327 -7.69 7.72 24.68
N ALA A 328 -8.86 7.13 24.84
CA ALA A 328 -10.13 7.85 25.04
C ALA A 328 -10.21 8.48 26.44
N ASP A 329 -9.52 7.87 27.41
CA ASP A 329 -9.42 8.33 28.79
C ASP A 329 -8.02 8.07 29.38
N TRP A 330 -7.83 8.54 30.61
CA TRP A 330 -6.56 8.43 31.32
C TRP A 330 -6.19 6.97 31.65
N GLN A 331 -7.18 6.11 31.89
CA GLN A 331 -6.97 4.69 32.20
C GLN A 331 -6.39 3.96 30.98
N THR A 332 -6.95 4.23 29.80
CA THR A 332 -6.44 3.69 28.53
C THR A 332 -5.01 4.15 28.28
N ALA A 333 -4.67 5.41 28.60
CA ALA A 333 -3.31 5.92 28.48
C ALA A 333 -2.32 5.22 29.43
N GLU A 334 -2.75 4.84 30.64
CA GLU A 334 -1.95 4.05 31.59
C GLU A 334 -1.73 2.62 31.11
N GLU A 335 -2.75 1.98 30.55
CA GLU A 335 -2.64 0.64 29.95
C GLU A 335 -1.69 0.62 28.74
N ILE A 336 -1.74 1.66 27.89
CA ILE A 336 -0.80 1.86 26.78
C ILE A 336 0.62 2.02 27.32
N ALA A 337 0.82 2.85 28.34
CA ALA A 337 2.12 3.05 28.96
C ALA A 337 2.66 1.76 29.62
N CYS A 338 1.81 0.99 30.31
CA CYS A 338 2.15 -0.28 30.92
C CYS A 338 2.57 -1.32 29.87
N THR A 339 1.79 -1.44 28.79
CA THR A 339 2.10 -2.34 27.69
C THR A 339 3.41 -1.94 26.99
N HIS A 340 3.61 -0.64 26.77
CA HIS A 340 4.86 -0.13 26.22
C HIS A 340 6.05 -0.41 27.13
N MET A 341 5.90 -0.25 28.46
CA MET A 341 6.95 -0.63 29.43
C MET A 341 7.32 -2.11 29.32
N ARG A 342 6.35 -3.01 29.20
CA ARG A 342 6.62 -4.44 28.99
C ARG A 342 7.42 -4.67 27.70
N GLY A 343 7.02 -4.00 26.60
CA GLY A 343 7.76 -4.03 25.33
C GLY A 343 9.17 -3.43 25.40
N LEU A 344 9.46 -2.54 26.35
CA LEU A 344 10.81 -2.04 26.64
C LEU A 344 11.65 -3.00 27.50
N GLY A 345 11.09 -4.13 27.95
CA GLY A 345 11.75 -5.13 28.78
C GLY A 345 11.41 -5.07 30.27
N PHE A 346 10.46 -4.24 30.70
CA PHE A 346 9.92 -4.25 32.07
C PHE A 346 8.78 -5.27 32.16
N LEU A 347 9.10 -6.56 32.10
CA LEU A 347 8.12 -7.65 31.94
C LEU A 347 7.10 -7.71 33.08
N ASP A 348 7.50 -7.28 34.28
CA ASP A 348 6.69 -7.20 35.50
C ASP A 348 5.97 -5.85 35.67
N ALA A 349 5.96 -4.99 34.65
CA ALA A 349 5.26 -3.71 34.73
C ALA A 349 3.75 -3.93 34.93
N GLU A 350 3.17 -3.22 35.89
CA GLU A 350 1.75 -3.25 36.24
C GLU A 350 1.24 -1.81 36.46
N THR A 351 -0.02 -1.54 36.08
CA THR A 351 -0.69 -0.28 36.41
C THR A 351 -0.95 -0.23 37.92
N THR A 352 -0.73 0.93 38.52
CA THR A 352 -1.03 1.15 39.93
C THR A 352 -2.55 1.36 40.09
N ARG A 353 -3.17 0.73 41.08
CA ARG A 353 -4.59 1.00 41.37
C ARG A 353 -4.69 2.33 42.09
N GLY A 354 -5.59 3.21 41.66
CA GLY A 354 -5.82 4.54 42.24
C GLY A 354 -5.78 4.52 43.78
N GLY A 355 -4.68 5.01 44.34
CA GLY A 355 -4.28 4.84 45.73
C GLY A 355 -3.26 5.90 46.16
N ARG A 356 -2.71 5.77 47.37
CA ARG A 356 -1.78 6.73 47.99
C ARG A 356 -0.35 6.61 47.43
N ASP A 357 -0.24 6.41 46.13
CA ASP A 357 0.92 5.83 45.45
C ASP A 357 1.93 6.89 44.97
N GLY A 358 1.78 8.11 45.49
CA GLY A 358 2.73 9.21 45.25
C GLY A 358 2.71 9.75 43.82
N GLY A 359 1.66 9.47 43.04
CA GLY A 359 1.51 9.94 41.66
C GLY A 359 2.25 9.09 40.62
N LEU A 360 2.55 7.82 40.93
CA LEU A 360 2.98 6.82 39.95
C LEU A 360 1.76 6.11 39.37
N ASP A 361 1.77 5.88 38.06
CA ASP A 361 0.65 5.29 37.33
C ASP A 361 1.00 3.88 36.79
N VAL A 362 2.30 3.59 36.60
CA VAL A 362 2.81 2.25 36.26
C VAL A 362 4.07 1.99 37.09
N GLN A 363 4.22 0.77 37.59
CA GLN A 363 5.42 0.35 38.32
C GLN A 363 5.91 -1.02 37.86
N SER A 364 7.21 -1.23 37.98
CA SER A 364 7.93 -2.51 37.89
C SER A 364 9.00 -2.50 38.98
N GLU A 365 9.65 -3.63 39.21
CA GLU A 365 10.77 -3.76 40.14
C GLU A 365 11.90 -2.76 39.84
N ARG A 366 12.15 -2.49 38.55
CA ARG A 366 13.31 -1.71 38.09
C ARG A 366 12.96 -0.33 37.54
N GLY A 367 11.69 -0.10 37.21
CA GLY A 367 11.24 1.10 36.55
C GLY A 367 9.91 1.60 37.11
N VAL A 368 9.76 2.92 37.15
CA VAL A 368 8.48 3.56 37.47
C VAL A 368 8.08 4.52 36.38
N ALA A 369 6.78 4.69 36.18
CA ALA A 369 6.27 5.68 35.24
C ALA A 369 5.12 6.52 35.78
N GLN A 370 5.02 7.72 35.22
CA GLN A 370 3.89 8.62 35.35
C GLN A 370 3.34 8.95 33.97
N VAL A 371 2.02 9.01 33.86
CA VAL A 371 1.24 9.25 32.65
C VAL A 371 0.43 10.52 32.87
N LYS A 372 0.49 11.44 31.90
CA LYS A 372 -0.31 12.67 31.92
C LYS A 372 -1.10 12.83 30.64
N MET A 373 -2.43 12.84 30.79
CA MET A 373 -3.36 13.17 29.73
C MET A 373 -3.90 14.60 29.96
N LEU A 374 -3.19 15.59 29.43
CA LEU A 374 -3.53 17.02 29.56
C LEU A 374 -3.76 17.64 28.18
N ALA A 375 -4.47 18.77 28.13
CA ALA A 375 -4.63 19.53 26.89
C ALA A 375 -3.37 20.32 26.49
N GLN A 376 -2.54 20.68 27.47
CA GLN A 376 -1.33 21.51 27.28
C GLN A 376 -0.06 20.66 27.45
N PRO A 377 1.05 21.00 26.77
CA PRO A 377 2.33 20.31 26.93
C PRO A 377 2.80 20.30 28.39
N VAL A 378 3.39 19.19 28.82
CA VAL A 378 3.87 19.02 30.20
C VAL A 378 5.13 19.85 30.44
N GLY A 379 5.13 20.63 31.54
CA GLY A 379 6.27 21.43 31.98
C GLY A 379 7.33 20.64 32.76
N ALA A 380 8.44 21.30 33.12
CA ALA A 380 9.54 20.68 33.86
C ALA A 380 9.19 20.20 35.29
N PRO A 381 8.36 20.91 36.09
CA PRO A 381 8.16 20.52 37.50
C PRO A 381 7.59 19.11 37.70
N PRO A 382 6.54 18.65 36.97
CA PRO A 382 6.07 17.27 37.08
C PRO A 382 7.14 16.22 36.73
N VAL A 383 7.95 16.48 35.71
CA VAL A 383 9.03 15.58 35.29
C VAL A 383 10.10 15.45 36.37
N GLN A 384 10.47 16.57 37.00
CA GLN A 384 11.42 16.59 38.12
C GLN A 384 10.85 15.88 39.35
N GLN A 385 9.56 16.05 39.63
CA GLN A 385 8.88 15.43 40.77
C GLN A 385 8.90 13.90 40.67
N LEU A 386 8.73 13.32 39.48
CA LEU A 386 8.77 11.86 39.28
C LEU A 386 10.07 11.24 39.81
N ARG A 387 11.21 11.88 39.58
CA ARG A 387 12.51 11.39 40.07
C ARG A 387 12.57 11.39 41.60
N GLY A 388 11.93 12.37 42.23
CA GLY A 388 11.82 12.48 43.69
C GLY A 388 10.90 11.44 44.33
N THR A 389 9.87 10.94 43.62
CA THR A 389 8.91 9.98 44.17
C THR A 389 9.54 8.62 44.49
N ARG A 390 10.44 8.12 43.63
CA ARG A 390 11.22 6.90 43.87
C ARG A 390 12.68 7.07 43.41
N PRO A 391 13.55 7.67 44.23
CA PRO A 391 14.92 7.99 43.82
C PRO A 391 15.78 6.75 43.52
N ASN A 392 15.40 5.59 44.08
CA ASN A 392 16.16 4.34 43.95
C ASN A 392 15.75 3.48 42.75
N ALA A 393 14.70 3.85 41.99
CA ALA A 393 14.35 3.12 40.78
C ALA A 393 15.45 3.31 39.72
N ALA A 394 15.80 2.24 38.99
CA ALA A 394 16.84 2.31 37.96
C ALA A 394 16.38 3.13 36.76
N TYR A 395 15.09 3.06 36.43
CA TYR A 395 14.50 3.76 35.30
C TYR A 395 13.29 4.60 35.72
N HIS A 396 13.20 5.81 35.18
CA HIS A 396 12.05 6.69 35.33
C HIS A 396 11.53 7.05 33.94
N LEU A 397 10.25 6.74 33.70
CA LEU A 397 9.60 7.00 32.43
C LEU A 397 8.46 7.98 32.63
N PHE A 398 8.29 8.92 31.72
CA PHE A 398 7.17 9.84 31.73
C PHE A 398 6.45 9.73 30.39
N TYR A 399 5.13 9.60 30.43
CA TYR A 399 4.27 9.54 29.26
C TYR A 399 3.35 10.76 29.20
N SER A 400 3.16 11.32 28.01
CA SER A 400 2.26 12.45 27.77
C SER A 400 1.52 12.32 26.45
N THR A 401 0.22 12.65 26.43
CA THR A 401 -0.55 12.73 25.18
C THR A 401 -0.35 14.07 24.45
N SER A 402 -0.12 15.15 25.20
CA SER A 402 0.09 16.51 24.68
C SER A 402 1.55 16.86 24.37
N GLY A 403 2.49 15.97 24.71
CA GLY A 403 3.92 16.23 24.60
C GLY A 403 4.48 17.06 25.76
N TYR A 404 5.60 17.75 25.50
CA TYR A 404 6.44 18.38 26.52
C TYR A 404 6.92 19.75 26.08
N THR A 405 7.17 20.65 27.03
CA THR A 405 7.87 21.91 26.76
C THR A 405 9.38 21.67 26.58
N SER A 406 10.08 22.59 25.90
CA SER A 406 11.54 22.52 25.74
C SER A 406 12.28 22.43 27.08
N ALA A 407 11.81 23.18 28.09
CA ALA A 407 12.36 23.13 29.44
C ALA A 407 12.18 21.74 30.10
N ALA A 408 11.05 21.07 29.88
CA ALA A 408 10.81 19.73 30.38
C ALA A 408 11.74 18.69 29.72
N ILE A 409 11.94 18.79 28.41
CA ILE A 409 12.84 17.91 27.66
C ILE A 409 14.29 18.06 28.15
N ALA A 410 14.75 19.30 28.34
CA ALA A 410 16.09 19.59 28.85
C ALA A 410 16.28 19.05 30.29
N ALA A 411 15.33 19.35 31.18
CA ALA A 411 15.37 18.86 32.56
C ALA A 411 15.36 17.33 32.63
N ALA A 412 14.53 16.67 31.82
CA ALA A 412 14.46 15.21 31.75
C ALA A 412 15.79 14.58 31.30
N ALA A 413 16.45 15.19 30.31
CA ALA A 413 17.74 14.71 29.82
C ALA A 413 18.83 14.83 30.90
N GLU A 414 18.83 15.92 31.67
CA GLU A 414 19.77 16.15 32.77
C GLU A 414 19.61 15.14 33.91
N ILE A 415 18.37 14.86 34.31
CA ILE A 415 18.08 13.96 35.46
C ILE A 415 17.84 12.49 35.05
N GLY A 416 17.97 12.17 33.77
CA GLY A 416 17.85 10.80 33.25
C GLY A 416 16.43 10.22 33.19
N VAL A 417 15.40 11.05 33.03
CA VAL A 417 14.01 10.60 32.82
C VAL A 417 13.75 10.38 31.33
N ALA A 418 13.23 9.21 30.96
CA ALA A 418 12.84 8.88 29.60
C ALA A 418 11.45 9.44 29.28
N LEU A 419 11.37 10.33 28.29
CA LEU A 419 10.11 10.95 27.87
C LEU A 419 9.53 10.25 26.65
N PHE A 420 8.25 9.88 26.74
CA PHE A 420 7.50 9.24 25.68
C PHE A 420 6.20 10.01 25.37
N ARG A 421 5.88 10.16 24.09
CA ARG A 421 4.62 10.74 23.64
C ARG A 421 3.67 9.65 23.20
N ILE A 422 2.45 9.65 23.72
CA ILE A 422 1.35 8.80 23.25
C ILE A 422 0.58 9.60 22.18
N ALA A 423 0.61 9.14 20.94
CA ALA A 423 -0.15 9.72 19.85
C ALA A 423 -1.66 9.45 20.03
N PRO A 424 -2.55 10.22 19.36
CA PRO A 424 -3.98 9.93 19.36
C PRO A 424 -4.31 8.52 18.85
N THR A 425 -3.42 7.90 18.07
CA THR A 425 -3.54 6.52 17.57
C THR A 425 -3.13 5.45 18.58
N GLY A 426 -2.68 5.83 19.78
CA GLY A 426 -2.11 4.92 20.79
C GLY A 426 -0.63 4.58 20.57
N GLN A 427 -0.04 5.01 19.45
CA GLN A 427 1.39 4.81 19.18
C GLN A 427 2.25 5.59 20.18
N VAL A 428 3.32 4.97 20.65
CA VAL A 428 4.26 5.58 21.61
C VAL A 428 5.58 5.90 20.92
N GLY A 429 6.00 7.16 20.99
CA GLY A 429 7.27 7.64 20.42
C GLY A 429 8.22 8.20 21.47
N ALA A 430 9.51 7.89 21.35
CA ALA A 430 10.56 8.47 22.19
C ALA A 430 10.77 9.96 21.89
N VAL A 431 10.89 10.79 22.92
CA VAL A 431 11.01 12.26 22.77
C VAL A 431 12.41 12.79 23.08
N ASN A 432 13.16 12.12 23.96
CA ASN A 432 14.49 12.57 24.38
C ASN A 432 15.55 11.45 24.31
N ALA A 433 16.82 11.82 24.44
CA ALA A 433 17.93 10.87 24.31
C ALA A 433 17.86 9.67 25.29
N PRO A 434 17.52 9.83 26.59
CA PRO A 434 17.23 8.70 27.47
C PRO A 434 16.15 7.75 26.93
N ALA A 435 15.03 8.28 26.43
CA ALA A 435 13.96 7.45 25.84
C ALA A 435 14.43 6.72 24.58
N THR A 436 15.19 7.38 23.69
CA THR A 436 15.73 6.75 22.49
C THR A 436 16.71 5.62 22.83
N ARG A 437 17.57 5.81 23.83
CA ARG A 437 18.47 4.73 24.30
C ARG A 437 17.67 3.57 24.90
N LEU A 438 16.67 3.86 25.72
CA LEU A 438 15.83 2.84 26.34
C LEU A 438 15.02 2.07 25.29
N ALA A 439 14.50 2.75 24.27
CA ALA A 439 13.78 2.11 23.17
C ALA A 439 14.68 1.23 22.30
N ARG A 440 15.95 1.61 22.10
CA ARG A 440 16.90 0.83 21.29
C ARG A 440 17.48 -0.38 22.03
N HIS A 441 17.77 -0.22 23.32
CA HIS A 441 18.49 -1.24 24.09
C HIS A 441 17.58 -2.05 25.02
N GLY A 442 16.36 -1.57 25.28
CA GLY A 442 15.50 -2.05 26.36
C GLY A 442 16.10 -1.76 27.74
N ALA A 443 15.34 -2.08 28.78
CA ALA A 443 15.85 -2.13 30.15
C ALA A 443 16.80 -3.33 30.26
N ALA A 444 18.11 -3.06 30.31
CA ALA A 444 19.13 -4.11 30.41
C ALA A 444 18.91 -4.89 31.71
N VAL A 445 18.52 -6.17 31.67
CA VAL A 445 18.40 -6.99 32.89
C VAL A 445 19.82 -7.31 33.38
N ASP A 446 20.13 -7.01 34.63
CA ASP A 446 21.41 -7.44 35.22
C ASP A 446 21.38 -8.98 35.29
N GLY A 447 22.12 -9.65 34.41
CA GLY A 447 22.07 -11.09 34.17
C GLY A 447 21.68 -11.52 32.73
N ASP A 448 21.36 -10.58 31.83
CA ASP A 448 20.69 -10.84 30.54
C ASP A 448 21.56 -11.32 29.37
N GLN A 449 22.62 -12.09 29.62
CA GLN A 449 23.34 -12.72 28.50
C GLN A 449 22.40 -13.59 27.66
N GLN A 450 21.39 -14.19 28.29
CA GLN A 450 20.42 -15.06 27.65
C GLN A 450 19.37 -14.29 26.83
N GLY A 451 18.84 -13.15 27.30
CA GLY A 451 17.93 -12.32 26.50
C GLY A 451 18.65 -11.55 25.39
N ALA A 452 19.89 -11.08 25.61
CA ALA A 452 20.71 -10.53 24.54
C ALA A 452 21.08 -11.58 23.49
N ALA A 453 21.38 -12.82 23.88
CA ALA A 453 21.56 -13.93 22.95
C ALA A 453 20.26 -14.28 22.20
N ARG A 454 19.11 -14.25 22.89
CA ARG A 454 17.80 -14.50 22.28
C ARG A 454 17.43 -13.41 21.27
N ARG A 455 17.57 -12.12 21.61
CA ARG A 455 17.35 -10.99 20.69
C ARG A 455 18.22 -11.11 19.44
N ARG A 456 19.53 -11.35 19.60
CA ARG A 456 20.44 -11.60 18.46
C ARG A 456 20.05 -12.80 17.61
N SER A 457 19.46 -13.83 18.22
CA SER A 457 18.97 -15.00 17.50
C SER A 457 17.70 -14.68 16.70
N VAL A 458 16.82 -13.84 17.25
CA VAL A 458 15.62 -13.37 16.55
C VAL A 458 15.96 -12.42 15.41
N GLU A 459 16.86 -11.47 15.64
CA GLU A 459 17.39 -10.58 14.60
C GLU A 459 18.01 -11.39 13.47
N ARG A 460 18.87 -12.37 13.80
CA ARG A 460 19.46 -13.28 12.81
C ARG A 460 18.40 -14.05 12.02
N LEU A 461 17.35 -14.56 12.68
CA LEU A 461 16.26 -15.25 11.99
C LEU A 461 15.53 -14.34 10.99
N VAL A 462 15.28 -13.09 11.36
CA VAL A 462 14.65 -12.09 10.48
C VAL A 462 15.58 -11.78 9.30
N ASP A 463 16.86 -11.56 9.55
CA ASP A 463 17.86 -11.25 8.52
C ASP A 463 18.05 -12.42 7.54
N GLU A 464 18.14 -13.65 8.06
CA GLU A 464 18.24 -14.87 7.26
C GLU A 464 16.99 -15.04 6.39
N TYR A 465 15.78 -14.93 6.98
CA TYR A 465 14.54 -15.04 6.21
C TYR A 465 14.41 -13.95 5.15
N ALA A 466 14.74 -12.69 5.49
CA ALA A 466 14.73 -11.59 4.54
C ALA A 466 15.70 -11.84 3.37
N ALA A 467 16.93 -12.27 3.66
CA ALA A 467 17.92 -12.58 2.64
C ALA A 467 17.46 -13.72 1.71
N GLU A 468 16.82 -14.76 2.27
CA GLU A 468 16.26 -15.85 1.48
C GLU A 468 15.10 -15.40 0.58
N VAL A 469 14.17 -14.60 1.09
CA VAL A 469 13.05 -14.04 0.30
C VAL A 469 13.61 -13.23 -0.87
N VAL A 470 14.56 -12.33 -0.60
CA VAL A 470 15.19 -11.51 -1.65
C VAL A 470 15.85 -12.41 -2.69
N ALA A 471 16.64 -13.40 -2.27
CA ALA A 471 17.31 -14.31 -3.19
C ALA A 471 16.33 -15.10 -4.08
N ARG A 472 15.19 -15.56 -3.54
CA ARG A 472 14.15 -16.25 -4.31
C ARG A 472 13.46 -15.33 -5.32
N VAL A 473 13.04 -14.14 -4.89
CA VAL A 473 12.37 -13.16 -5.76
C VAL A 473 13.32 -12.70 -6.88
N THR A 474 14.57 -12.35 -6.56
CA THR A 474 15.57 -11.95 -7.56
C THR A 474 15.81 -13.06 -8.57
N ARG A 475 16.02 -14.31 -8.12
CA ARG A 475 16.20 -15.45 -9.02
C ARG A 475 15.00 -15.65 -9.96
N ALA A 476 13.79 -15.58 -9.42
CA ALA A 476 12.57 -15.75 -10.21
C ALA A 476 12.43 -14.67 -11.29
N VAL A 477 12.76 -13.41 -10.96
CA VAL A 477 12.75 -12.28 -11.91
C VAL A 477 13.83 -12.48 -12.99
N GLU A 478 15.06 -12.81 -12.61
CA GLU A 478 16.18 -13.02 -13.54
C GLU A 478 15.95 -14.18 -14.53
N ASN A 479 15.24 -15.22 -14.08
CA ASN A 479 14.92 -16.39 -14.88
C ASN A 479 13.66 -16.22 -15.74
N THR A 480 12.95 -15.10 -15.64
CA THR A 480 11.73 -14.87 -16.41
C THR A 480 12.04 -14.24 -17.76
N ASP A 481 11.58 -14.90 -18.83
CA ASP A 481 11.51 -14.26 -20.14
C ASP A 481 10.34 -13.27 -20.19
N ARG A 482 10.67 -11.97 -20.18
CA ARG A 482 9.68 -10.88 -20.21
C ARG A 482 8.79 -10.91 -21.45
N LYS A 483 9.30 -11.37 -22.61
CA LYS A 483 8.45 -11.49 -23.82
C LYS A 483 7.33 -12.48 -23.62
N ARG A 484 7.66 -13.61 -22.99
CA ARG A 484 6.69 -14.63 -22.64
C ARG A 484 5.66 -14.10 -21.63
N ALA A 485 6.07 -13.28 -20.65
CA ALA A 485 5.14 -12.63 -19.73
C ALA A 485 4.08 -11.77 -20.47
N VAL A 486 4.51 -10.96 -21.44
CA VAL A 486 3.60 -10.14 -22.26
C VAL A 486 2.61 -11.02 -23.03
N GLU A 487 3.10 -12.12 -23.62
CA GLU A 487 2.28 -13.07 -24.40
C GLU A 487 1.22 -13.80 -23.56
N HIS A 488 1.43 -13.92 -22.25
CA HIS A 488 0.50 -14.62 -21.34
C HIS A 488 -0.59 -13.70 -20.76
N ALA A 489 -0.63 -12.42 -21.17
CA ALA A 489 -1.70 -11.52 -20.78
C ALA A 489 -3.07 -12.00 -21.32
N ARG A 490 -3.98 -12.32 -20.41
CA ARG A 490 -5.37 -12.76 -20.68
C ARG A 490 -6.26 -11.62 -21.17
N TYR A 491 -5.93 -10.38 -20.84
CA TYR A 491 -6.67 -9.20 -21.28
C TYR A 491 -5.77 -7.96 -21.38
N PRO A 492 -6.14 -6.96 -22.21
CA PRO A 492 -5.39 -5.71 -22.33
C PRO A 492 -5.19 -5.01 -20.99
N GLY A 493 -3.94 -4.60 -20.71
CA GLY A 493 -3.57 -3.93 -19.46
C GLY A 493 -3.41 -4.85 -18.24
N GLN A 494 -3.53 -6.19 -18.39
CA GLN A 494 -3.23 -7.12 -17.29
C GLN A 494 -1.79 -6.96 -16.80
N GLU A 495 -0.84 -6.88 -17.73
CA GLU A 495 0.59 -6.75 -17.41
C GLU A 495 0.87 -5.52 -16.54
N ASP A 496 0.35 -4.35 -16.92
CA ASP A 496 0.53 -3.12 -16.15
C ASP A 496 0.04 -3.27 -14.71
N ARG A 497 -1.13 -3.92 -14.52
CA ARG A 497 -1.69 -4.19 -13.19
C ARG A 497 -0.84 -5.18 -12.41
N LEU A 498 -0.39 -6.25 -13.05
CA LEU A 498 0.52 -7.23 -12.44
C LEU A 498 1.84 -6.57 -12.03
N ASN A 499 2.41 -5.73 -12.88
CA ASN A 499 3.67 -5.02 -12.61
C ASN A 499 3.58 -4.20 -11.33
N ARG A 500 2.41 -3.66 -10.96
CA ARG A 500 2.21 -3.00 -9.66
C ARG A 500 2.47 -3.92 -8.46
N TYR A 501 2.11 -5.20 -8.54
CA TYR A 501 2.40 -6.18 -7.49
C TYR A 501 3.90 -6.45 -7.39
N LEU A 502 4.55 -6.69 -8.53
CA LEU A 502 6.00 -6.96 -8.56
C LEU A 502 6.80 -5.74 -8.10
N PHE A 503 6.51 -4.54 -8.60
CA PHE A 503 7.17 -3.31 -8.16
C PHE A 503 7.01 -3.07 -6.67
N ARG A 504 5.81 -3.30 -6.14
CA ARG A 504 5.58 -3.17 -4.70
C ARG A 504 6.40 -4.17 -3.89
N ALA A 505 6.51 -5.41 -4.36
CA ALA A 505 7.36 -6.41 -3.74
C ALA A 505 8.83 -5.96 -3.73
N LEU A 506 9.36 -5.50 -4.86
CA LEU A 506 10.75 -5.08 -5.00
C LEU A 506 11.07 -3.82 -4.16
N ASP A 507 10.15 -2.86 -4.11
CA ASP A 507 10.26 -1.67 -3.24
C ASP A 507 10.27 -2.09 -1.76
N ASN A 508 9.39 -3.00 -1.36
CA ASN A 508 9.35 -3.51 0.02
C ASN A 508 10.64 -4.24 0.43
N LEU A 509 11.30 -4.91 -0.53
CA LEU A 509 12.53 -5.67 -0.31
C LEU A 509 13.79 -4.79 -0.31
N THR A 510 13.76 -3.63 -0.95
CA THR A 510 14.90 -2.68 -1.02
C THR A 510 14.82 -1.55 -0.01
N ALA A 511 13.63 -1.18 0.43
CA ALA A 511 13.44 -0.09 1.38
C ALA A 511 14.06 -0.43 2.75
N GLU A 512 14.94 0.45 3.25
CA GLU A 512 15.36 0.42 4.64
C GLU A 512 14.15 0.67 5.54
N ARG A 513 13.75 -0.35 6.30
CA ARG A 513 12.60 -0.28 7.20
C ARG A 513 12.99 -0.73 8.60
N SER A 514 12.53 0.04 9.58
CA SER A 514 12.50 -0.40 10.97
C SER A 514 11.14 -1.03 11.25
N PHE A 515 11.13 -2.18 11.90
CA PHE A 515 9.90 -2.88 12.24
C PHE A 515 9.60 -2.78 13.73
N PRO A 516 8.33 -2.62 14.12
CA PRO A 516 7.95 -2.67 15.53
C PRO A 516 8.23 -4.02 16.17
N SER A 517 8.28 -5.12 15.40
CA SER A 517 8.63 -6.44 15.91
C SER A 517 9.19 -7.38 14.85
N ALA A 518 9.86 -8.43 15.31
CA ALA A 518 10.31 -9.51 14.45
C ALA A 518 9.15 -10.17 13.69
N ARG A 519 8.00 -10.38 14.35
CA ARG A 519 6.79 -10.90 13.68
C ARG A 519 6.31 -9.95 12.58
N SER A 520 6.33 -8.64 12.82
CA SER A 520 5.97 -7.64 11.80
C SER A 520 6.98 -7.61 10.64
N ALA A 521 8.27 -7.78 10.93
CA ALA A 521 9.31 -7.88 9.91
C ALA A 521 9.11 -9.13 9.03
N LEU A 522 8.95 -10.30 9.65
CA LEU A 522 8.69 -11.55 8.92
C LEU A 522 7.41 -11.47 8.09
N ALA A 523 6.32 -10.93 8.65
CA ALA A 523 5.07 -10.73 7.92
C ALA A 523 5.23 -9.77 6.73
N HIS A 524 6.05 -8.72 6.87
CA HIS A 524 6.36 -7.79 5.79
C HIS A 524 7.12 -8.47 4.65
N TYR A 525 8.18 -9.23 4.96
CA TYR A 525 8.96 -9.96 3.95
C TYR A 525 8.13 -11.05 3.29
N HIS A 526 7.35 -11.80 4.07
CA HIS A 526 6.45 -12.83 3.56
C HIS A 526 5.37 -12.25 2.64
N HIS A 527 4.73 -11.14 3.03
CA HIS A 527 3.78 -10.44 2.17
C HIS A 527 4.44 -9.93 0.87
N SER A 528 5.68 -9.48 0.95
CA SER A 528 6.45 -9.07 -0.25
C SER A 528 6.71 -10.24 -1.19
N GLU A 529 6.98 -11.43 -0.64
CA GLU A 529 7.09 -12.66 -1.43
C GLU A 529 5.75 -13.05 -2.09
N LEU A 530 4.63 -12.97 -1.35
CA LEU A 530 3.29 -13.23 -1.89
C LEU A 530 2.92 -12.25 -3.03
N LEU A 531 3.28 -10.97 -2.90
CA LEU A 531 3.08 -9.97 -3.97
C LEU A 531 3.83 -10.38 -5.24
N ALA A 532 5.10 -10.77 -5.12
CA ALA A 532 5.88 -11.26 -6.26
C ALA A 532 5.26 -12.55 -6.84
N HIS A 533 4.84 -13.48 -5.98
CA HIS A 533 4.21 -14.73 -6.40
C HIS A 533 2.94 -14.52 -7.22
N VAL A 534 2.08 -13.56 -6.87
CA VAL A 534 0.88 -13.22 -7.66
C VAL A 534 1.27 -12.86 -9.10
N TRP A 535 2.34 -12.10 -9.30
CA TRP A 535 2.84 -11.76 -10.64
C TRP A 535 3.22 -13.02 -11.43
N PHE A 536 4.03 -13.91 -10.85
CA PHE A 536 4.45 -15.15 -11.51
C PHE A 536 3.27 -16.09 -11.80
N GLN A 537 2.38 -16.29 -10.82
CA GLN A 537 1.23 -17.18 -10.94
C GLN A 537 0.31 -16.76 -12.10
N GLU A 538 0.03 -15.47 -12.22
CA GLU A 538 -0.91 -14.97 -13.21
C GLU A 538 -0.36 -14.97 -14.64
N LEU A 539 0.97 -14.95 -14.76
CA LEU A 539 1.68 -15.16 -16.01
C LEU A 539 1.94 -16.64 -16.33
N GLY A 540 1.51 -17.56 -15.46
CA GLY A 540 1.75 -19.00 -15.63
C GLY A 540 3.21 -19.41 -15.46
N ILE A 541 4.00 -18.62 -14.72
CA ILE A 541 5.42 -18.84 -14.50
C ILE A 541 5.62 -19.57 -13.17
N PRO A 542 6.37 -20.69 -13.14
CA PRO A 542 6.71 -21.37 -11.90
C PRO A 542 7.49 -20.48 -10.93
N TYR A 543 7.17 -20.58 -9.63
CA TYR A 543 7.86 -19.90 -8.54
C TYR A 543 8.43 -20.93 -7.55
N PRO A 544 9.64 -20.76 -6.99
CA PRO A 544 10.57 -19.62 -7.12
C PRO A 544 11.58 -19.74 -8.28
N ASP A 545 11.56 -20.85 -9.02
CA ASP A 545 12.62 -21.13 -10.01
C ASP A 545 12.50 -20.29 -11.28
N GLY A 546 11.33 -19.70 -11.55
CA GLY A 546 11.01 -19.03 -12.81
C GLY A 546 10.66 -20.03 -13.92
N GLY A 547 10.31 -19.52 -15.09
CA GLY A 547 10.00 -20.35 -16.27
C GLY A 547 11.22 -21.01 -16.91
N GLY A 548 12.41 -20.76 -16.36
CA GLY A 548 13.67 -20.86 -17.09
C GLY A 548 13.73 -19.86 -18.23
N ARG A 549 14.93 -19.44 -18.65
CA ARG A 549 15.07 -18.96 -20.03
C ARG A 549 14.72 -20.17 -20.89
N SER A 550 13.68 -20.08 -21.71
CA SER A 550 13.48 -21.05 -22.78
C SER A 550 14.84 -21.19 -23.47
N GLU A 551 15.39 -22.41 -23.49
CA GLU A 551 16.50 -22.67 -24.40
C GLU A 551 16.04 -22.13 -25.76
N PRO A 552 16.88 -21.32 -26.44
CA PRO A 552 16.48 -20.70 -27.70
C PRO A 552 15.86 -21.79 -28.56
N GLU A 553 14.60 -21.62 -28.98
CA GLU A 553 13.89 -22.62 -29.79
C GLU A 553 14.82 -22.98 -30.95
N THR A 554 15.52 -24.12 -30.81
CA THR A 554 16.40 -24.56 -31.87
C THR A 554 15.48 -24.99 -33.00
N LEU A 555 15.95 -24.82 -34.24
CA LEU A 555 15.25 -25.38 -35.41
C LEU A 555 14.89 -26.86 -35.17
N GLU A 556 15.71 -27.61 -34.43
CA GLU A 556 15.44 -29.01 -34.06
C GLU A 556 14.23 -29.18 -33.13
N SER A 557 13.93 -28.24 -32.23
CA SER A 557 12.72 -28.29 -31.38
C SER A 557 11.43 -27.98 -32.15
N TYR A 558 11.52 -27.26 -33.28
CA TYR A 558 10.37 -26.90 -34.11
C TYR A 558 10.03 -27.99 -35.14
N TYR A 559 11.01 -28.81 -35.52
CA TYR A 559 10.88 -29.86 -36.54
C TYR A 559 10.98 -31.29 -36.01
N GLY A 560 11.23 -31.48 -34.71
CA GLY A 560 11.22 -32.78 -34.02
C GLY A 560 9.89 -33.05 -33.35
#